data_AF-A0A2G6PDJ1-F1
#
_entry.id   AF-A0A2G6PDJ1-F1
#
_cell.length_a   1.000
_cell.length_b   1.000
_cell.length_c   1.000
_cell.angle_alpha   90.00
_cell.angle_beta   90.00
_cell.angle_gamma   90.00
#
_symmetry.space_group_name_H-M   'P 1'
#
loop_
_entity.id
_entity.type
_entity.pdbx_description
1 polymer ?
#
loop_
_entity_poly.entity_id
_entity_poly.type
_entity_poly.pdbx_seq_one_letter_code
_entity_poly.pdbx_strand_id
1 'polypeptide(L)'
;MNQRQAYHVGLILLLIFTWLFSGWVALHWQTYWSIRQQTDIQLSEQQQAQLATLSSPIVIEAYTRRHPQLQRNILQAIEPVKKLVPDLSIKWINPDTHPIETQKRGITKEGQAYISIGEQGRHLEFLSPKTLVEALLELGHSQRHIVGFTQGNGERALLSDTPGAWLSFYYHFNQAGVPLVVLDMKNIPTIPDNINAIIIANPSSLDNNSEALLTDYLNRGGNLIYTTDTHQSYLPDTLSQQLNLSLYEGVIVDANASKFGFDNPEIQVVELLGDHDITRALKQSPLFAGSKGLNISSLDDWQTTILLWSSENSWNETSPIVDNIRLDADETRGPIALGVIFTRTVNDQPQTIIVLGDSDLWSDTYFNTGGNRQLAEHIFAYFNPNTSSTKLSQQPLTDQFITIDQSWLIILAFILLVVLPLTLFVLSLLRWRRPCL
;
A
#
# COMPACT_ATOMS: atom_id res chain seq x y z
N MET A 1 -57.22 18.40 -52.78
CA MET A 1 -56.34 17.57 -51.92
C MET A 1 -57.06 17.39 -50.58
N ASN A 2 -57.39 16.15 -50.19
CA ASN A 2 -58.18 15.90 -48.98
C ASN A 2 -57.41 16.34 -47.72
N GLN A 3 -58.08 16.98 -46.75
CA GLN A 3 -57.45 17.43 -45.50
C GLN A 3 -56.57 16.34 -44.86
N ARG A 4 -57.02 15.07 -44.86
CA ARG A 4 -56.22 13.93 -44.38
C ARG A 4 -54.89 13.73 -45.12
N GLN A 5 -54.86 13.91 -46.44
CA GLN A 5 -53.61 13.80 -47.21
C GLN A 5 -52.65 14.96 -46.89
N ALA A 6 -53.17 16.17 -46.65
CA ALA A 6 -52.34 17.30 -46.22
C ALA A 6 -51.72 17.05 -44.83
N TYR A 7 -52.46 16.45 -43.90
CA TYR A 7 -51.92 16.06 -42.58
C TYR A 7 -50.85 14.97 -42.68
N HIS A 8 -51.03 13.94 -43.50
CA HIS A 8 -50.03 12.89 -43.68
C HIS A 8 -48.75 13.41 -44.33
N VAL A 9 -48.85 14.28 -45.34
CA VAL A 9 -47.69 14.91 -45.98
C VAL A 9 -46.95 15.82 -44.99
N GLY A 10 -47.67 16.61 -44.19
CA GLY A 10 -47.07 17.43 -43.15
C GLY A 10 -46.32 16.62 -42.09
N LEU A 11 -46.89 15.49 -41.65
CA LEU A 11 -46.28 14.62 -40.65
C LEU A 11 -45.03 13.91 -41.17
N ILE A 12 -45.03 13.49 -42.45
CA ILE A 12 -43.85 12.89 -43.09
C ILE A 12 -42.72 13.92 -43.22
N LEU A 13 -43.02 15.15 -43.64
CA LEU A 13 -42.01 16.22 -43.72
C LEU A 13 -41.43 16.57 -42.35
N LEU A 14 -42.26 16.59 -41.30
CA LEU A 14 -41.81 16.83 -39.94
C LEU A 14 -40.88 15.72 -39.46
N LEU A 15 -41.22 14.45 -39.72
CA LEU A 15 -40.37 13.30 -39.37
C LEU A 15 -39.01 13.34 -40.09
N ILE A 16 -39.01 13.64 -41.39
CA ILE A 16 -37.76 13.78 -42.17
C ILE A 16 -36.91 14.92 -41.62
N PHE A 17 -37.52 16.07 -41.31
CA PHE A 17 -36.82 17.20 -40.72
C PHE A 17 -36.22 16.85 -39.35
N THR A 18 -36.98 16.22 -38.45
CA THR A 18 -36.45 15.78 -37.16
C THR A 18 -35.32 14.77 -37.29
N TRP A 19 -35.41 13.85 -38.26
CA TRP A 19 -34.35 12.86 -38.49
C TRP A 19 -33.06 13.52 -38.98
N LEU A 20 -33.16 14.39 -40.00
CA LEU A 20 -32.01 15.14 -40.52
C LEU A 20 -31.41 16.10 -39.48
N PHE A 21 -32.25 16.79 -38.72
CA PHE A 21 -31.82 17.69 -37.66
C PHE A 21 -31.13 16.93 -36.53
N SER A 22 -31.67 15.76 -36.13
CA SER A 22 -31.03 14.91 -35.11
C SER A 22 -29.66 14.40 -35.57
N GLY A 23 -29.52 14.03 -36.86
CA GLY A 23 -28.24 13.64 -37.44
C GLY A 23 -27.23 14.79 -37.49
N TRP A 24 -27.68 15.99 -37.88
CA TRP A 24 -26.84 17.19 -37.89
C TRP A 24 -26.37 17.57 -36.49
N VAL A 25 -27.28 17.58 -35.51
CA VAL A 25 -26.95 17.79 -34.09
C VAL A 25 -25.99 16.72 -33.58
N ALA A 26 -26.20 15.44 -33.88
CA ALA A 26 -25.30 14.37 -33.45
C ALA A 26 -23.89 14.49 -34.05
N LEU A 27 -23.77 15.00 -35.28
CA LEU A 27 -22.48 15.18 -35.97
C LEU A 27 -21.74 16.45 -35.53
N HIS A 28 -22.45 17.53 -35.18
CA HIS A 28 -21.86 18.83 -34.88
C HIS A 28 -21.85 19.22 -33.39
N TRP A 29 -22.77 18.69 -32.60
CA TRP A 29 -22.84 18.90 -31.15
C TRP A 29 -22.42 17.63 -30.41
N GLN A 30 -21.11 17.48 -30.24
CA GLN A 30 -20.51 16.47 -29.37
C GLN A 30 -20.40 16.98 -27.92
N THR A 31 -21.46 17.59 -27.39
CA THR A 31 -21.51 17.92 -25.97
C THR A 31 -22.00 16.69 -25.21
N TYR A 32 -21.08 15.96 -24.62
CA TYR A 32 -21.41 14.87 -23.70
C TYR A 32 -21.58 15.45 -22.30
N TRP A 33 -22.74 15.22 -21.69
CA TRP A 33 -22.96 15.48 -20.27
C TRP A 33 -22.57 14.22 -19.50
N SER A 34 -21.40 14.21 -18.87
CA SER A 34 -21.03 13.13 -17.95
C SER A 34 -21.52 13.50 -16.54
N ILE A 35 -22.63 12.91 -16.11
CA ILE A 35 -23.07 12.97 -14.72
C ILE A 35 -22.33 11.85 -13.99
N ARG A 36 -21.10 12.15 -13.52
CA ARG A 36 -20.32 11.25 -12.66
C ARG A 36 -20.29 11.81 -11.25
N GLN A 37 -20.61 10.98 -10.24
CA GLN A 37 -20.49 11.35 -8.83
C GLN A 37 -19.03 11.41 -8.35
N GLN A 38 -18.11 10.77 -9.05
CA GLN A 38 -16.68 10.72 -8.68
C GLN A 38 -15.80 11.30 -9.78
N THR A 39 -14.75 12.00 -9.37
CA THR A 39 -13.65 12.41 -10.25
C THR A 39 -12.86 11.18 -10.72
N ASP A 40 -12.40 11.20 -11.97
CA ASP A 40 -11.60 10.09 -12.55
C ASP A 40 -10.24 9.90 -11.84
N ILE A 41 -9.85 10.83 -10.96
CA ILE A 41 -8.63 10.79 -10.15
C ILE A 41 -9.00 11.14 -8.71
N GLN A 42 -8.73 10.24 -7.77
CA GLN A 42 -8.78 10.52 -6.33
C GLN A 42 -7.36 10.43 -5.79
N LEU A 43 -6.95 11.48 -5.09
CA LEU A 43 -5.63 11.61 -4.48
C LEU A 43 -5.80 11.71 -2.98
N SER A 44 -4.94 11.04 -2.22
CA SER A 44 -4.79 11.35 -0.79
C SER A 44 -4.25 12.78 -0.62
N GLU A 45 -4.45 13.37 0.55
CA GLU A 45 -3.88 14.69 0.88
C GLU A 45 -2.35 14.71 0.68
N GLN A 46 -1.68 13.61 0.99
CA GLN A 46 -0.25 13.43 0.79
C GLN A 46 0.14 13.39 -0.69
N GLN A 47 -0.62 12.66 -1.54
CA GLN A 47 -0.37 12.62 -2.99
C GLN A 47 -0.54 14.02 -3.62
N GLN A 48 -1.53 14.79 -3.16
CA GLN A 48 -1.72 16.18 -3.61
C GLN A 48 -0.54 17.08 -3.21
N ALA A 49 -0.09 16.99 -1.95
CA ALA A 49 1.07 17.74 -1.47
C ALA A 49 2.34 17.37 -2.26
N GLN A 50 2.55 16.09 -2.53
CA GLN A 50 3.71 15.62 -3.29
C GLN A 50 3.70 16.17 -4.73
N LEU A 51 2.58 16.10 -5.44
CA LEU A 51 2.46 16.68 -6.79
C LEU A 51 2.69 18.21 -6.78
N ALA A 52 2.29 18.90 -5.72
CA ALA A 52 2.53 20.34 -5.57
C ALA A 52 4.00 20.72 -5.36
N THR A 53 4.83 19.79 -4.85
CA THR A 53 6.28 20.01 -4.64
C THR A 53 7.14 19.78 -5.88
N LEU A 54 6.57 19.35 -7.01
CA LEU A 54 7.32 19.07 -8.24
C LEU A 54 7.93 20.36 -8.83
N SER A 55 9.18 20.65 -8.48
CA SER A 55 9.91 21.85 -8.92
C SER A 55 10.89 21.51 -10.04
N SER A 56 10.39 21.30 -11.25
CA SER A 56 11.18 21.13 -12.48
C SER A 56 10.29 21.23 -13.71
N PRO A 57 10.81 21.55 -14.91
CA PRO A 57 9.99 21.52 -16.12
C PRO A 57 9.53 20.09 -16.38
N ILE A 58 8.21 19.89 -16.34
CA ILE A 58 7.57 18.61 -16.60
C ILE A 58 7.15 18.59 -18.06
N VAL A 59 7.71 17.63 -18.82
CA VAL A 59 7.49 17.53 -20.26
C VAL A 59 6.92 16.16 -20.61
N ILE A 60 5.83 16.16 -21.37
CA ILE A 60 5.26 14.97 -22.00
C ILE A 60 5.60 15.01 -23.49
N GLU A 61 6.47 14.12 -23.93
CA GLU A 61 6.77 13.86 -25.33
C GLU A 61 5.72 12.87 -25.88
N ALA A 62 4.71 13.37 -26.59
CA ALA A 62 3.64 12.56 -27.16
C ALA A 62 3.95 12.21 -28.63
N TYR A 63 4.02 10.91 -28.93
CA TYR A 63 4.45 10.41 -30.22
C TYR A 63 3.26 10.13 -31.15
N THR A 64 3.12 10.94 -32.20
CA THR A 64 2.03 10.84 -33.19
C THR A 64 2.41 11.36 -34.57
N ARG A 65 1.85 10.73 -35.61
CA ARG A 65 1.91 11.13 -37.03
C ARG A 65 0.91 12.22 -37.39
N ARG A 66 0.51 13.05 -36.41
CA ARG A 66 -0.50 14.13 -36.53
C ARG A 66 -1.93 13.62 -36.81
N HIS A 67 -2.31 12.47 -36.26
CA HIS A 67 -3.70 12.01 -36.34
C HIS A 67 -4.61 12.89 -35.44
N PRO A 68 -5.58 13.64 -36.00
CA PRO A 68 -6.36 14.63 -35.22
C PRO A 68 -7.20 14.00 -34.10
N GLN A 69 -7.69 12.78 -34.30
CA GLN A 69 -8.46 12.06 -33.27
C GLN A 69 -7.57 11.66 -32.09
N LEU A 70 -6.40 11.08 -32.37
CA LEU A 70 -5.46 10.65 -31.35
C LEU A 70 -4.93 11.84 -30.54
N GLN A 71 -4.60 12.96 -31.20
CA GLN A 71 -4.19 14.19 -30.52
C GLN A 71 -5.27 14.72 -29.57
N ARG A 72 -6.54 14.70 -30.00
CA ARG A 72 -7.66 15.09 -29.12
C ARG A 72 -7.78 14.17 -27.91
N ASN A 73 -7.69 12.86 -28.10
CA ASN A 73 -7.75 11.89 -27.00
C ASN A 73 -6.61 12.10 -26.00
N ILE A 74 -5.40 12.36 -26.48
CA ILE A 74 -4.22 12.67 -25.64
C ILE A 74 -4.44 13.96 -24.85
N LEU A 75 -4.95 15.02 -25.50
CA LEU A 75 -5.24 16.28 -24.81
C LEU A 75 -6.32 16.11 -23.73
N GLN A 76 -7.38 15.33 -24.01
CA GLN A 76 -8.41 15.00 -23.03
C GLN A 76 -7.88 14.22 -21.83
N ALA A 77 -6.90 13.32 -22.04
CA ALA A 77 -6.27 12.57 -20.95
C ALA A 77 -5.35 13.47 -20.08
N ILE A 78 -4.75 14.50 -20.68
CA ILE A 78 -3.81 15.40 -20.01
C ILE A 78 -4.53 16.52 -19.25
N GLU A 79 -5.68 16.98 -19.73
CA GLU A 79 -6.41 18.12 -19.18
C GLU A 79 -6.69 18.02 -17.67
N PRO A 80 -7.15 16.87 -17.11
CA PRO A 80 -7.33 16.72 -15.67
C PRO A 80 -6.01 16.82 -14.89
N VAL A 81 -4.93 16.29 -15.45
CA VAL A 81 -3.60 16.28 -14.81
C VAL A 81 -2.98 17.68 -14.81
N LYS A 82 -3.19 18.45 -15.88
CA LYS A 82 -2.73 19.84 -15.98
C LYS A 82 -3.37 20.76 -14.94
N LYS A 83 -4.58 20.44 -14.47
CA LYS A 83 -5.22 21.16 -13.35
C LYS A 83 -4.51 20.91 -12.02
N LEU A 84 -3.93 19.71 -11.84
CA LEU A 84 -3.17 19.32 -10.65
C LEU A 84 -1.72 19.82 -10.72
N VAL A 85 -1.14 19.84 -11.92
CA VAL A 85 0.24 20.22 -12.18
C VAL A 85 0.28 21.24 -13.31
N PRO A 86 0.17 22.55 -13.00
CA PRO A 86 0.05 23.62 -14.00
C PRO A 86 1.26 23.73 -14.95
N ASP A 87 2.45 23.40 -14.46
CA ASP A 87 3.72 23.49 -15.20
C ASP A 87 3.94 22.35 -16.22
N LEU A 88 2.99 21.42 -16.32
CA LEU A 88 2.99 20.32 -17.27
C LEU A 88 2.88 20.83 -18.71
N SER A 89 3.91 20.55 -19.51
CA SER A 89 3.99 20.90 -20.93
C SER A 89 3.94 19.66 -21.83
N ILE A 90 3.40 19.82 -23.04
CA ILE A 90 3.33 18.75 -24.04
C ILE A 90 4.15 19.13 -25.28
N LYS A 91 4.97 18.19 -25.75
CA LYS A 91 5.72 18.25 -27.00
C LYS A 91 5.23 17.15 -27.93
N TRP A 92 4.83 17.52 -29.13
CA TRP A 92 4.43 16.57 -30.17
C TRP A 92 5.64 16.12 -30.98
N ILE A 93 5.88 14.82 -31.06
CA ILE A 93 6.99 14.24 -31.84
C ILE A 93 6.40 13.29 -32.89
N ASN A 94 6.87 13.41 -34.14
CA ASN A 94 6.51 12.45 -35.19
C ASN A 94 7.61 11.37 -35.26
N PRO A 95 7.29 10.10 -34.93
CA PRO A 95 8.24 8.99 -34.94
C PRO A 95 9.02 8.81 -36.24
N ASP A 96 8.36 9.05 -37.38
CA ASP A 96 8.95 8.81 -38.70
C ASP A 96 10.00 9.87 -39.05
N THR A 97 9.90 11.06 -38.46
CA THR A 97 10.85 12.18 -38.67
C THR A 97 11.96 12.24 -37.62
N HIS A 98 11.77 11.62 -36.45
CA HIS A 98 12.71 11.62 -35.32
C HIS A 98 12.99 10.19 -34.83
N PRO A 99 13.50 9.27 -35.68
CA PRO A 99 13.63 7.85 -35.34
C PRO A 99 14.63 7.57 -34.22
N ILE A 100 15.73 8.32 -34.15
CA ILE A 100 16.77 8.14 -33.13
C ILE A 100 16.22 8.47 -31.73
N GLU A 101 15.51 9.60 -31.59
CA GLU A 101 14.88 10.00 -30.32
C GLU A 101 13.78 9.01 -29.90
N THR A 102 12.97 8.57 -30.87
CA THR A 102 11.91 7.58 -30.68
C THR A 102 12.45 6.26 -30.13
N GLN A 103 13.54 5.76 -30.72
CA GLN A 103 14.19 4.53 -30.28
C GLN A 103 14.81 4.68 -28.88
N LYS A 104 15.47 5.81 -28.60
CA LYS A 104 16.06 6.10 -27.29
C LYS A 104 15.02 6.10 -26.16
N ARG A 105 13.79 6.55 -26.44
CA ARG A 105 12.68 6.57 -25.47
C ARG A 105 11.87 5.26 -25.41
N GLY A 106 12.25 4.22 -26.16
CA GLY A 106 11.56 2.92 -26.15
C GLY A 106 10.19 2.91 -26.85
N ILE A 107 9.92 3.91 -27.69
CA ILE A 107 8.61 4.07 -28.35
C ILE A 107 8.50 3.07 -29.51
N THR A 108 7.49 2.22 -29.44
CA THR A 108 7.23 1.13 -30.41
C THR A 108 5.93 1.32 -31.18
N LYS A 109 4.99 2.09 -30.64
CA LYS A 109 3.65 2.30 -31.22
C LYS A 109 3.25 3.77 -31.15
N GLU A 110 2.37 4.16 -32.06
CA GLU A 110 1.76 5.49 -32.02
C GLU A 110 0.81 5.64 -30.83
N GLY A 111 0.77 6.82 -30.22
CA GLY A 111 -0.05 7.10 -29.04
C GLY A 111 0.65 6.80 -27.71
N GLN A 112 1.88 6.29 -27.76
CA GLN A 112 2.76 6.21 -26.59
C GLN A 112 3.36 7.59 -26.27
N ALA A 113 3.79 7.78 -25.03
CA ALA A 113 4.49 8.98 -24.61
C ALA A 113 5.70 8.68 -23.74
N TYR A 114 6.57 9.68 -23.63
CA TYR A 114 7.61 9.71 -22.64
C TYR A 114 7.40 10.94 -21.73
N ILE A 115 7.33 10.72 -20.43
CA ILE A 115 7.16 11.79 -19.44
C ILE A 115 8.46 12.00 -18.68
N SER A 116 8.87 13.25 -18.48
CA SER A 116 10.13 13.58 -17.80
C SER A 116 9.98 14.73 -16.82
N ILE A 117 10.74 14.65 -15.73
CA ILE A 117 10.95 15.70 -14.72
C ILE A 117 12.47 15.90 -14.61
N GLY A 118 12.96 17.03 -15.14
CA GLY A 118 14.41 17.26 -15.24
C GLY A 118 15.10 16.19 -16.11
N GLU A 119 16.09 15.49 -15.57
CA GLU A 119 16.83 14.43 -16.28
C GLU A 119 16.16 13.04 -16.18
N GLN A 120 15.23 12.85 -15.25
CA GLN A 120 14.54 11.57 -15.06
C GLN A 120 13.29 11.49 -15.94
N GLY A 121 12.99 10.31 -16.45
CA GLY A 121 11.75 10.11 -17.21
C GLY A 121 11.39 8.66 -17.42
N ARG A 122 10.15 8.45 -17.87
CA ARG A 122 9.52 7.14 -18.01
C ARG A 122 8.74 7.03 -19.32
N HIS A 123 8.82 5.87 -19.95
CA HIS A 123 7.97 5.50 -21.08
C HIS A 123 6.59 5.07 -20.60
N LEU A 124 5.55 5.64 -21.23
CA LEU A 124 4.15 5.32 -21.02
C LEU A 124 3.61 4.58 -22.24
N GLU A 125 3.20 3.32 -22.04
CA GLU A 125 2.57 2.52 -23.09
C GLU A 125 1.18 3.07 -23.45
N PHE A 126 0.45 3.60 -22.46
CA PHE A 126 -0.88 4.18 -22.63
C PHE A 126 -0.97 5.51 -21.87
N LEU A 127 -1.44 6.57 -22.55
CA LEU A 127 -1.82 7.81 -21.88
C LEU A 127 -3.24 7.73 -21.33
N SER A 128 -3.34 7.88 -20.02
CA SER A 128 -4.58 8.13 -19.29
C SER A 128 -4.29 9.11 -18.16
N PRO A 129 -5.31 9.80 -17.62
CA PRO A 129 -5.09 10.67 -16.46
C PRO A 129 -4.45 9.92 -15.28
N LYS A 130 -4.86 8.66 -15.07
CA LYS A 130 -4.29 7.77 -14.05
C LYS A 130 -2.80 7.51 -14.28
N THR A 131 -2.44 6.97 -15.45
CA THR A 131 -1.04 6.59 -15.74
C THR A 131 -0.10 7.78 -15.72
N LEU A 132 -0.59 8.97 -16.09
CA LEU A 132 0.17 10.21 -15.99
C LEU A 132 0.43 10.61 -14.53
N VAL A 133 -0.59 10.58 -13.67
CA VAL A 133 -0.42 10.92 -12.25
C VAL A 133 0.49 9.93 -11.54
N GLU A 134 0.31 8.62 -11.77
CA GLU A 134 1.18 7.59 -11.19
C GLU A 134 2.65 7.83 -11.61
N ALA A 135 2.89 8.11 -12.90
CA ALA A 135 4.23 8.42 -13.38
C ALA A 135 4.83 9.70 -12.78
N LEU A 136 4.01 10.74 -12.55
CA LEU A 136 4.46 11.97 -11.89
C LEU A 136 4.77 11.76 -10.40
N LEU A 137 3.96 10.96 -9.70
CA LEU A 137 4.21 10.59 -8.32
C LEU A 137 5.51 9.77 -8.21
N GLU A 138 5.76 8.86 -9.13
CA GLU A 138 7.02 8.10 -9.17
C GLU A 138 8.24 8.96 -9.50
N LEU A 139 8.16 9.81 -10.54
CA LEU A 139 9.27 10.68 -10.95
C LEU A 139 9.53 11.82 -9.95
N GLY A 140 8.51 12.19 -9.18
CA GLY A 140 8.59 13.19 -8.12
C GLY A 140 9.33 12.72 -6.87
N HIS A 141 9.49 11.41 -6.67
CA HIS A 141 10.30 10.87 -5.59
C HIS A 141 11.78 11.09 -5.91
N SER A 142 12.29 12.26 -5.52
CA SER A 142 13.72 12.61 -5.68
C SER A 142 14.65 11.75 -4.82
N GLN A 143 14.11 10.97 -3.88
CA GLN A 143 14.83 9.94 -3.15
C GLN A 143 13.97 8.67 -3.17
N ARG A 144 14.34 7.68 -3.99
CA ARG A 144 13.82 6.33 -3.76
C ARG A 144 14.25 5.96 -2.36
N HIS A 145 13.28 5.72 -1.48
CA HIS A 145 13.55 5.28 -0.12
C HIS A 145 14.09 3.84 -0.19
N ILE A 146 15.41 3.70 -0.27
CA ILE A 146 16.06 2.39 -0.33
C ILE A 146 16.19 1.87 1.09
N VAL A 147 15.66 0.69 1.32
CA VAL A 147 15.81 -0.02 2.57
C VAL A 147 16.87 -1.10 2.38
N GLY A 148 17.92 -1.02 3.19
CA GLY A 148 19.00 -2.00 3.19
C GLY A 148 18.63 -3.20 4.05
N PHE A 149 18.71 -4.41 3.52
CA PHE A 149 18.51 -5.64 4.27
C PHE A 149 19.87 -6.30 4.50
N THR A 150 20.31 -6.41 5.75
CA THR A 150 21.65 -6.92 6.03
C THR A 150 21.73 -8.43 5.81
N GLN A 151 22.89 -8.87 5.32
CA GLN A 151 23.25 -10.26 5.12
C GLN A 151 24.73 -10.45 5.46
N GLY A 152 25.13 -11.71 5.64
CA GLY A 152 26.53 -12.13 5.84
C GLY A 152 26.87 -12.49 7.28
N ASN A 153 26.01 -12.16 8.24
CA ASN A 153 26.15 -12.41 9.68
C ASN A 153 25.16 -13.47 10.20
N GLY A 154 24.58 -14.28 9.29
CA GLY A 154 23.62 -15.33 9.64
C GLY A 154 22.20 -14.81 9.85
N GLU A 155 21.89 -13.62 9.36
CA GLU A 155 20.52 -13.08 9.33
C GLU A 155 19.57 -13.97 8.53
N ARG A 156 18.27 -13.81 8.77
CA ARG A 156 17.24 -14.43 7.92
C ARG A 156 17.43 -14.01 6.47
N ALA A 157 17.28 -14.94 5.54
CA ALA A 157 17.48 -14.66 4.13
C ALA A 157 16.34 -13.81 3.56
N LEU A 158 16.65 -12.72 2.86
CA LEU A 158 15.64 -11.92 2.17
C LEU A 158 15.11 -12.61 0.90
N LEU A 159 16.01 -13.20 0.11
CA LEU A 159 15.73 -13.76 -1.22
C LEU A 159 16.06 -15.26 -1.25
N SER A 160 15.28 -16.05 -0.52
CA SER A 160 15.41 -17.51 -0.45
C SER A 160 14.04 -18.17 -0.44
N ASP A 161 13.92 -19.40 -0.93
CA ASP A 161 12.69 -20.19 -0.96
C ASP A 161 12.57 -21.11 0.25
N THR A 162 12.90 -20.58 1.44
CA THR A 162 12.87 -21.34 2.70
C THR A 162 11.79 -20.75 3.59
N PRO A 163 11.08 -21.56 4.42
CA PRO A 163 9.96 -21.04 5.22
C PRO A 163 10.29 -19.89 6.17
N GLY A 164 11.54 -19.80 6.63
CA GLY A 164 12.04 -18.74 7.50
C GLY A 164 12.59 -17.50 6.76
N ALA A 165 12.60 -17.52 5.42
CA ALA A 165 13.00 -16.38 4.59
C ALA A 165 11.91 -15.32 4.54
N TRP A 166 12.30 -14.11 4.13
CA TRP A 166 11.42 -12.93 4.04
C TRP A 166 11.07 -12.60 2.57
N LEU A 167 10.85 -13.61 1.74
CA LEU A 167 10.64 -13.43 0.30
C LEU A 167 9.30 -12.76 -0.03
N SER A 168 8.24 -13.11 0.69
CA SER A 168 6.90 -12.52 0.58
C SER A 168 6.93 -11.05 1.02
N PHE A 169 7.65 -10.77 2.09
CA PHE A 169 7.92 -9.41 2.56
C PHE A 169 8.63 -8.60 1.48
N TYR A 170 9.69 -9.15 0.88
CA TYR A 170 10.41 -8.52 -0.23
C TYR A 170 9.48 -8.14 -1.39
N TYR A 171 8.70 -9.09 -1.89
CA TYR A 171 7.81 -8.84 -3.03
C TYR A 171 6.73 -7.81 -2.69
N HIS A 172 6.17 -7.85 -1.47
CA HIS A 172 5.15 -6.91 -1.04
C HIS A 172 5.66 -5.46 -1.10
N PHE A 173 6.79 -5.17 -0.44
CA PHE A 173 7.32 -3.81 -0.38
C PHE A 173 7.93 -3.34 -1.70
N ASN A 174 8.58 -4.24 -2.45
CA ASN A 174 9.11 -3.88 -3.77
C ASN A 174 7.98 -3.54 -4.76
N GLN A 175 6.84 -4.24 -4.71
CA GLN A 175 5.65 -3.91 -5.52
C GLN A 175 4.94 -2.62 -5.05
N ALA A 176 5.11 -2.26 -3.78
CA ALA A 176 4.61 -1.03 -3.17
C ALA A 176 5.52 0.19 -3.43
N GLY A 177 6.65 0.00 -4.11
CA GLY A 177 7.57 1.09 -4.46
C GLY A 177 8.63 1.39 -3.41
N VAL A 178 8.83 0.48 -2.43
CA VAL A 178 9.92 0.55 -1.46
C VAL A 178 11.01 -0.47 -1.85
N PRO A 179 12.05 -0.06 -2.59
CA PRO A 179 13.09 -0.97 -3.01
C PRO A 179 13.90 -1.48 -1.82
N LEU A 180 13.88 -2.80 -1.63
CA LEU A 180 14.72 -3.51 -0.67
C LEU A 180 15.99 -4.02 -1.37
N VAL A 181 17.16 -3.68 -0.85
CA VAL A 181 18.45 -4.10 -1.39
C VAL A 181 19.23 -4.90 -0.36
N VAL A 182 19.88 -5.98 -0.78
CA VAL A 182 20.75 -6.75 0.11
C VAL A 182 22.03 -5.96 0.37
N LEU A 183 22.39 -5.83 1.65
CA LEU A 183 23.65 -5.25 2.12
C LEU A 183 24.50 -6.32 2.80
N ASP A 184 25.58 -6.72 2.14
CA ASP A 184 26.57 -7.58 2.77
C ASP A 184 27.52 -6.72 3.62
N MET A 185 27.30 -6.69 4.93
CA MET A 185 28.06 -5.85 5.86
C MET A 185 29.54 -6.24 5.94
N LYS A 186 29.91 -7.47 5.55
CA LYS A 186 31.31 -7.93 5.56
C LYS A 186 32.11 -7.38 4.39
N ASN A 187 31.43 -7.00 3.32
CA ASN A 187 32.04 -6.64 2.03
C ASN A 187 31.87 -5.16 1.66
N ILE A 188 31.38 -4.33 2.57
CA ILE A 188 31.25 -2.89 2.37
C ILE A 188 32.10 -2.11 3.36
N PRO A 189 32.72 -0.98 2.94
CA PRO A 189 33.51 -0.13 3.84
C PRO A 189 32.62 0.83 4.66
N THR A 190 31.40 1.10 4.21
CA THR A 190 30.43 1.97 4.88
C THR A 190 29.03 1.67 4.36
N ILE A 191 28.00 1.94 5.17
CA ILE A 191 26.61 1.85 4.74
C ILE A 191 26.30 3.09 3.88
N PRO A 192 25.89 2.94 2.61
CA PRO A 192 25.66 4.07 1.71
C PRO A 192 24.66 5.11 2.26
N ASP A 193 24.87 6.40 1.94
CA ASP A 193 24.05 7.51 2.44
C ASP A 193 22.64 7.55 1.83
N ASN A 194 22.44 6.89 0.69
CA ASN A 194 21.14 6.78 0.04
C ASN A 194 20.23 5.69 0.66
N ILE A 195 20.62 5.10 1.79
CA ILE A 195 19.86 4.10 2.52
C ILE A 195 19.15 4.75 3.70
N ASN A 196 17.83 4.80 3.63
CA ASN A 196 17.00 5.49 4.61
C ASN A 196 16.83 4.71 5.91
N ALA A 197 16.82 3.38 5.83
CA ALA A 197 16.77 2.48 6.96
C ALA A 197 17.48 1.17 6.62
N ILE A 198 18.06 0.52 7.63
CA ILE A 198 18.54 -0.86 7.51
C ILE A 198 17.66 -1.82 8.32
N ILE A 199 17.60 -3.07 7.88
CA ILE A 199 16.95 -4.18 8.56
C ILE A 199 18.01 -5.20 8.92
N ILE A 200 18.12 -5.52 10.21
CA ILE A 200 18.98 -6.57 10.73
C ILE A 200 18.06 -7.65 11.31
N ALA A 201 17.86 -8.74 10.56
CA ALA A 201 16.87 -9.77 10.88
C ALA A 201 17.50 -11.00 11.54
N ASN A 202 17.49 -11.04 12.87
CA ASN A 202 18.03 -12.11 13.72
C ASN A 202 19.42 -12.61 13.30
N PRO A 203 20.46 -11.75 13.39
CA PRO A 203 21.83 -12.13 13.06
C PRO A 203 22.33 -13.20 14.04
N SER A 204 23.22 -14.08 13.58
CA SER A 204 23.90 -15.05 14.44
C SER A 204 24.97 -14.41 15.33
N SER A 205 25.74 -13.49 14.77
CA SER A 205 26.72 -12.64 15.46
C SER A 205 27.23 -11.56 14.50
N LEU A 206 27.62 -10.39 15.03
CA LEU A 206 28.34 -9.38 14.25
C LEU A 206 29.83 -9.44 14.62
N ASP A 207 30.70 -9.34 13.61
CA ASP A 207 32.14 -9.16 13.84
C ASP A 207 32.46 -7.70 14.20
N ASN A 208 33.69 -7.44 14.67
CA ASN A 208 34.11 -6.11 15.08
C ASN A 208 33.95 -5.06 13.97
N ASN A 209 34.08 -5.46 12.70
CA ASN A 209 33.89 -4.57 11.57
C ASN A 209 32.40 -4.22 11.37
N SER A 210 31.51 -5.21 11.44
CA SER A 210 30.07 -5.01 11.35
C SER A 210 29.51 -4.21 12.53
N GLU A 211 30.03 -4.43 13.74
CA GLU A 211 29.69 -3.61 14.92
C GLU A 211 30.12 -2.14 14.73
N ALA A 212 31.33 -1.91 14.23
CA ALA A 212 31.80 -0.55 13.95
C ALA A 212 30.96 0.14 12.86
N LEU A 213 30.61 -0.58 11.78
CA LEU A 213 29.72 -0.08 10.73
C LEU A 213 28.33 0.28 11.28
N LEU A 214 27.77 -0.56 12.16
CA LEU A 214 26.49 -0.30 12.80
C LEU A 214 26.57 0.92 13.71
N THR A 215 27.62 1.02 14.54
CA THR A 215 27.88 2.17 15.41
C THR A 215 27.95 3.47 14.61
N ASP A 216 28.75 3.50 13.54
CA ASP A 216 28.91 4.69 12.70
C ASP A 216 27.58 5.08 12.03
N TYR A 217 26.81 4.09 11.54
CA TYR A 217 25.50 4.30 10.94
C TYR A 217 24.46 4.87 11.92
N LEU A 218 24.45 4.41 13.17
CA LEU A 218 23.52 4.92 14.17
C LEU A 218 23.95 6.29 14.71
N ASN A 219 25.25 6.56 14.82
CA ASN A 219 25.79 7.85 15.26
C ASN A 219 25.48 8.99 14.28
N ARG A 220 25.39 8.69 12.97
CA ARG A 220 24.98 9.67 11.95
C ARG A 220 23.46 9.84 11.82
N GLY A 221 22.66 9.18 12.67
CA GLY A 221 21.20 9.30 12.66
C GLY A 221 20.47 8.28 11.77
N GLY A 222 21.13 7.18 11.37
CA GLY A 222 20.52 6.14 10.55
C GLY A 222 19.36 5.41 11.24
N ASN A 223 18.34 5.04 10.47
CA ASN A 223 17.17 4.34 10.97
C ASN A 223 17.36 2.81 10.94
N LEU A 224 16.82 2.11 11.92
CA LEU A 224 17.02 0.67 12.05
C LEU A 224 15.72 -0.06 12.39
N ILE A 225 15.51 -1.19 11.73
CA ILE A 225 14.63 -2.25 12.22
C ILE A 225 15.53 -3.42 12.59
N TYR A 226 15.51 -3.80 13.86
CA TYR A 226 16.20 -4.97 14.35
C TYR A 226 15.17 -5.97 14.86
N THR A 227 15.31 -7.23 14.45
CA THR A 227 14.49 -8.32 14.95
C THR A 227 15.38 -9.42 15.51
N THR A 228 14.90 -10.13 16.53
CA THR A 228 15.57 -11.30 17.10
C THR A 228 14.56 -12.40 17.37
N ASP A 229 15.01 -13.57 17.80
CA ASP A 229 14.18 -14.77 17.96
C ASP A 229 14.81 -15.74 18.98
N THR A 230 14.13 -16.83 19.29
CA THR A 230 14.41 -17.71 20.42
C THR A 230 15.53 -18.71 20.14
N HIS A 231 15.64 -19.20 18.91
CA HIS A 231 16.58 -20.28 18.55
C HIS A 231 18.05 -19.88 18.67
N GLN A 232 18.39 -18.65 18.26
CA GLN A 232 19.75 -18.11 18.32
C GLN A 232 19.68 -16.59 18.52
N SER A 233 19.18 -16.16 19.67
CA SER A 233 19.11 -14.74 20.01
C SER A 233 20.50 -14.14 20.16
N TYR A 234 20.79 -13.07 19.42
CA TYR A 234 21.99 -12.28 19.55
C TYR A 234 21.67 -10.80 19.42
N LEU A 235 21.93 -10.04 20.48
CA LEU A 235 21.80 -8.59 20.50
C LEU A 235 23.18 -7.95 20.24
N PRO A 236 23.35 -7.15 19.17
CA PRO A 236 24.58 -6.42 18.93
C PRO A 236 24.98 -5.54 20.12
N ASP A 237 26.28 -5.49 20.41
CA ASP A 237 26.82 -4.71 21.54
C ASP A 237 26.48 -3.23 21.37
N THR A 238 26.51 -2.73 20.12
CA THR A 238 26.10 -1.37 19.77
C THR A 238 24.66 -1.08 20.24
N LEU A 239 23.72 -1.99 20.00
CA LEU A 239 22.31 -1.79 20.37
C LEU A 239 22.10 -1.91 21.87
N SER A 240 22.76 -2.90 22.50
CA SER A 240 22.73 -3.09 23.95
C SER A 240 23.16 -1.81 24.69
N GLN A 241 24.30 -1.23 24.27
CA GLN A 241 24.88 -0.06 24.93
C GLN A 241 24.15 1.24 24.59
N GLN A 242 23.84 1.50 23.31
CA GLN A 242 23.23 2.78 22.90
C GLN A 242 21.76 2.92 23.31
N LEU A 243 21.05 1.80 23.49
CA LEU A 243 19.62 1.78 23.81
C LEU A 243 19.33 1.32 25.24
N ASN A 244 20.36 0.93 26.01
CA ASN A 244 20.22 0.33 27.34
C ASN A 244 19.19 -0.81 27.33
N LEU A 245 19.37 -1.69 26.34
CA LEU A 245 18.48 -2.78 26.00
C LEU A 245 19.16 -4.10 26.33
N SER A 246 18.44 -5.01 26.96
CA SER A 246 18.84 -6.40 27.12
C SER A 246 17.69 -7.33 26.76
N LEU A 247 18.01 -8.60 26.47
CA LEU A 247 17.01 -9.63 26.21
C LEU A 247 16.78 -10.44 27.49
N TYR A 248 15.52 -10.77 27.78
CA TYR A 248 15.21 -11.76 28.80
C TYR A 248 15.76 -13.13 28.40
N GLU A 249 16.22 -13.89 29.39
CA GLU A 249 16.53 -15.31 29.18
C GLU A 249 15.24 -16.10 28.92
N GLY A 250 15.37 -17.20 28.17
CA GLY A 250 14.23 -18.04 27.80
C GLY A 250 13.41 -17.52 26.61
N VAL A 251 12.18 -18.00 26.50
CA VAL A 251 11.18 -17.66 25.48
C VAL A 251 9.91 -17.19 26.15
N ILE A 252 9.21 -16.22 25.58
CA ILE A 252 7.91 -15.83 26.11
C ILE A 252 6.87 -16.89 25.78
N VAL A 253 6.17 -17.37 26.81
CA VAL A 253 5.03 -18.28 26.69
C VAL A 253 3.77 -17.59 27.18
N ASP A 254 2.61 -17.95 26.62
CA ASP A 254 1.32 -17.39 26.98
C ASP A 254 0.29 -18.49 27.27
N ALA A 255 -0.23 -18.51 28.50
CA ALA A 255 -1.29 -19.44 28.88
C ALA A 255 -2.59 -19.23 28.08
N ASN A 256 -2.78 -18.07 27.45
CA ASN A 256 -3.92 -17.77 26.61
C ASN A 256 -3.80 -18.34 25.18
N ALA A 257 -2.65 -18.87 24.74
CA ALA A 257 -2.46 -19.39 23.38
C ALA A 257 -3.57 -20.39 22.96
N SER A 258 -3.94 -21.29 23.88
CA SER A 258 -5.03 -22.27 23.69
C SER A 258 -6.40 -21.64 23.42
N LYS A 259 -6.68 -20.45 23.98
CA LYS A 259 -7.94 -19.72 23.74
C LYS A 259 -8.06 -19.24 22.29
N PHE A 260 -6.91 -19.02 21.64
CA PHE A 260 -6.82 -18.66 20.23
C PHE A 260 -6.67 -19.88 19.31
N GLY A 261 -6.72 -21.10 19.87
CA GLY A 261 -6.64 -22.35 19.11
C GLY A 261 -5.21 -22.82 18.83
N PHE A 262 -4.22 -22.32 19.57
CA PHE A 262 -2.83 -22.78 19.47
C PHE A 262 -2.47 -23.72 20.61
N ASP A 263 -1.99 -24.91 20.26
CA ASP A 263 -1.47 -25.88 21.24
C ASP A 263 -0.05 -25.50 21.72
N ASN A 264 0.70 -24.74 20.91
CA ASN A 264 2.02 -24.26 21.27
C ASN A 264 1.92 -22.97 22.11
N PRO A 265 2.34 -22.97 23.38
CA PRO A 265 2.27 -21.80 24.25
C PRO A 265 3.26 -20.68 23.88
N GLU A 266 4.24 -20.94 23.02
CA GLU A 266 5.15 -19.90 22.49
C GLU A 266 4.45 -18.94 21.52
N ILE A 267 3.31 -19.37 20.94
CA ILE A 267 2.54 -18.55 20.02
C ILE A 267 1.75 -17.50 20.80
N GLN A 268 2.01 -16.23 20.51
CA GLN A 268 1.40 -15.09 21.17
C GLN A 268 0.55 -14.31 20.17
N VAL A 269 -0.72 -14.08 20.51
CA VAL A 269 -1.56 -13.10 19.83
C VAL A 269 -1.43 -11.79 20.59
N VAL A 270 -0.81 -10.79 19.97
CA VAL A 270 -0.44 -9.53 20.63
C VAL A 270 -1.63 -8.59 20.67
N GLU A 271 -2.40 -8.65 21.77
CA GLU A 271 -3.57 -7.80 22.00
C GLU A 271 -3.26 -6.52 22.79
N LEU A 272 -2.24 -6.55 23.65
CA LEU A 272 -1.86 -5.40 24.46
C LEU A 272 -0.89 -4.51 23.68
N LEU A 273 -1.43 -3.41 23.13
CA LEU A 273 -0.70 -2.47 22.29
C LEU A 273 -0.39 -1.18 23.07
N GLY A 274 0.82 -0.64 22.90
CA GLY A 274 1.17 0.68 23.40
C GLY A 274 0.50 1.81 22.62
N ASP A 275 0.42 3.00 23.20
CA ASP A 275 -0.14 4.18 22.53
C ASP A 275 0.88 4.81 21.58
N HIS A 276 0.80 4.44 20.30
CA HIS A 276 1.65 4.96 19.23
C HIS A 276 0.91 4.95 17.89
N ASP A 277 1.30 5.79 16.92
CA ASP A 277 0.64 5.83 15.61
C ASP A 277 0.72 4.48 14.86
N ILE A 278 1.84 3.78 14.98
CA ILE A 278 2.07 2.45 14.39
C ILE A 278 1.02 1.44 14.87
N THR A 279 0.69 1.48 16.17
CA THR A 279 -0.16 0.49 16.84
C THR A 279 -1.64 0.88 16.81
N ARG A 280 -1.98 2.17 16.96
CA ARG A 280 -3.37 2.67 16.90
C ARG A 280 -4.07 2.36 15.58
N ALA A 281 -3.32 2.26 14.49
CA ALA A 281 -3.86 1.94 13.18
C ALA A 281 -4.11 0.44 12.95
N LEU A 282 -3.60 -0.45 13.83
CA LEU A 282 -3.75 -1.90 13.66
C LEU A 282 -5.22 -2.31 13.79
N LYS A 283 -5.68 -3.10 12.82
CA LYS A 283 -7.05 -3.65 12.76
C LYS A 283 -7.08 -5.13 13.18
N GLN A 284 -5.93 -5.78 13.14
CA GLN A 284 -5.74 -7.18 13.50
C GLN A 284 -4.53 -7.28 14.42
N SER A 285 -4.62 -8.15 15.42
CA SER A 285 -3.52 -8.43 16.34
C SER A 285 -2.37 -9.15 15.61
N PRO A 286 -1.12 -8.66 15.70
CA PRO A 286 0.05 -9.40 15.26
C PRO A 286 0.15 -10.75 15.99
N LEU A 287 0.75 -11.72 15.32
CA LEU A 287 1.02 -13.05 15.87
C LEU A 287 2.53 -13.26 15.90
N PHE A 288 3.04 -13.55 17.09
CA PHE A 288 4.46 -13.83 17.32
C PHE A 288 4.62 -15.33 17.57
N ALA A 289 5.52 -15.99 16.86
CA ALA A 289 5.64 -17.46 16.84
C ALA A 289 6.89 -17.92 17.59
N GLY A 290 6.98 -17.52 18.86
CA GLY A 290 8.22 -17.57 19.64
C GLY A 290 8.84 -16.18 19.69
N SER A 291 9.00 -15.64 20.90
CA SER A 291 9.56 -14.30 21.07
C SER A 291 10.49 -14.21 22.25
N LYS A 292 11.50 -13.35 22.11
CA LYS A 292 12.35 -12.89 23.21
C LYS A 292 11.70 -11.69 23.89
N GLY A 293 11.68 -11.72 25.21
CA GLY A 293 11.31 -10.55 25.99
C GLY A 293 12.38 -9.47 25.89
N LEU A 294 11.96 -8.21 25.82
CA LEU A 294 12.84 -7.05 25.82
C LEU A 294 12.84 -6.40 27.20
N ASN A 295 14.02 -6.21 27.77
CA ASN A 295 14.22 -5.45 28.99
C ASN A 295 14.86 -4.10 28.66
N ILE A 296 14.10 -3.02 28.86
CA ILE A 296 14.50 -1.66 28.48
C ILE A 296 14.54 -0.79 29.73
N SER A 297 15.65 -0.09 29.90
CA SER A 297 15.80 0.95 30.91
C SER A 297 15.82 2.32 30.24
N SER A 298 15.13 3.31 30.82
CA SER A 298 15.02 4.65 30.24
C SER A 298 16.38 5.31 30.07
N LEU A 299 16.58 5.99 28.94
CA LEU A 299 17.73 6.84 28.64
C LEU A 299 17.23 8.26 28.36
N ASP A 300 17.93 9.27 28.88
CA ASP A 300 17.54 10.68 28.71
C ASP A 300 17.59 11.15 27.25
N ASP A 301 18.46 10.55 26.44
CA ASP A 301 18.67 10.92 25.03
C ASP A 301 17.65 10.31 24.06
N TRP A 302 16.81 9.37 24.53
CA TRP A 302 15.85 8.64 23.70
C TRP A 302 14.43 8.78 24.24
N GLN A 303 13.50 9.12 23.35
CA GLN A 303 12.09 8.89 23.60
C GLN A 303 11.78 7.42 23.28
N THR A 304 11.56 6.64 24.33
CA THR A 304 11.24 5.21 24.26
C THR A 304 9.73 5.00 24.42
N THR A 305 9.12 4.21 23.54
CA THR A 305 7.74 3.76 23.66
C THR A 305 7.64 2.28 23.36
N ILE A 306 7.04 1.50 24.25
CA ILE A 306 6.82 0.08 24.01
C ILE A 306 5.59 -0.05 23.12
N LEU A 307 5.76 -0.65 21.94
CA LEU A 307 4.70 -0.81 20.94
C LEU A 307 3.84 -2.04 21.23
N LEU A 308 4.49 -3.14 21.60
CA LEU A 308 3.86 -4.45 21.69
C LEU A 308 4.20 -5.07 23.04
N TRP A 309 3.17 -5.50 23.76
CA TRP A 309 3.29 -6.19 25.04
C TRP A 309 2.76 -7.61 24.94
N SER A 310 3.38 -8.52 25.67
CA SER A 310 2.80 -9.82 25.93
C SER A 310 1.60 -9.69 26.89
N SER A 311 0.79 -10.74 27.01
CA SER A 311 -0.37 -10.70 27.91
C SER A 311 0.03 -10.74 29.39
N GLU A 312 -0.91 -10.38 30.27
CA GLU A 312 -0.71 -10.48 31.74
C GLU A 312 -0.55 -11.94 32.24
N ASN A 313 -0.90 -12.91 31.41
CA ASN A 313 -0.77 -14.35 31.70
C ASN A 313 0.42 -15.00 30.98
N SER A 314 1.36 -14.18 30.50
CA SER A 314 2.62 -14.65 29.93
C SER A 314 3.77 -14.59 30.94
N TRP A 315 4.88 -15.24 30.61
CA TRP A 315 6.14 -15.15 31.34
C TRP A 315 7.32 -15.55 30.44
N ASN A 316 8.55 -15.26 30.85
CA ASN A 316 9.74 -15.75 30.16
C ASN A 316 10.11 -17.16 30.67
N GLU A 317 9.68 -18.17 29.93
CA GLU A 317 9.96 -19.59 30.20
C GLU A 317 11.42 -19.91 29.86
N THR A 318 12.17 -20.35 30.86
CA THR A 318 13.60 -20.69 30.74
C THR A 318 13.83 -22.19 30.71
N SER A 319 12.87 -22.98 31.21
CA SER A 319 12.95 -24.43 31.21
C SER A 319 12.43 -25.02 29.89
N PRO A 320 12.76 -26.29 29.57
CA PRO A 320 12.21 -26.94 28.39
C PRO A 320 10.68 -26.98 28.42
N ILE A 321 10.04 -26.52 27.34
CA ILE A 321 8.58 -26.52 27.21
C ILE A 321 8.11 -27.96 27.01
N VAL A 322 7.56 -28.52 28.09
CA VAL A 322 6.93 -29.85 28.15
C VAL A 322 5.50 -29.72 28.69
N ASP A 323 4.69 -30.78 28.57
CA ASP A 323 3.29 -30.76 29.01
C ASP A 323 3.13 -30.21 30.45
N ASN A 324 2.29 -29.17 30.61
CA ASN A 324 2.03 -28.42 31.85
C ASN A 324 3.17 -27.49 32.34
N ILE A 325 3.60 -26.56 31.50
CA ILE A 325 4.44 -25.41 31.91
C ILE A 325 3.77 -24.57 33.02
N ARG A 326 4.59 -24.06 33.95
CA ARG A 326 4.17 -23.20 35.06
C ARG A 326 5.27 -22.20 35.33
N LEU A 327 4.87 -20.98 35.67
CA LEU A 327 5.79 -19.93 36.11
C LEU A 327 6.66 -20.39 37.28
N ASP A 328 7.97 -20.37 37.07
CA ASP A 328 8.99 -20.62 38.09
C ASP A 328 9.40 -19.33 38.83
N ALA A 329 10.16 -19.46 39.91
CA ALA A 329 10.45 -18.34 40.84
C ALA A 329 11.46 -17.32 40.29
N ASP A 330 12.32 -17.75 39.36
CA ASP A 330 13.33 -16.98 38.64
C ASP A 330 12.80 -16.39 37.32
N GLU A 331 11.56 -16.72 36.97
CA GLU A 331 10.88 -16.22 35.79
C GLU A 331 10.06 -14.97 36.11
N THR A 332 9.98 -14.09 35.12
CA THR A 332 9.26 -12.82 35.19
C THR A 332 7.89 -12.99 34.57
N ARG A 333 6.85 -12.71 35.34
CA ARG A 333 5.48 -12.64 34.85
C ARG A 333 5.27 -11.37 34.02
N GLY A 334 4.47 -11.51 32.95
CA GLY A 334 4.05 -10.44 32.07
C GLY A 334 3.15 -9.38 32.71
N PRO A 335 2.88 -8.28 31.99
CA PRO A 335 3.24 -8.05 30.58
C PRO A 335 4.74 -7.73 30.40
N ILE A 336 5.37 -8.34 29.39
CA ILE A 336 6.76 -8.13 28.98
C ILE A 336 6.76 -7.44 27.61
N ALA A 337 7.72 -6.54 27.36
CA ALA A 337 7.84 -5.88 26.08
C ALA A 337 8.27 -6.86 24.99
N LEU A 338 7.53 -6.90 23.88
CA LEU A 338 7.81 -7.70 22.69
C LEU A 338 8.30 -6.85 21.52
N GLY A 339 7.99 -5.56 21.55
CA GLY A 339 8.40 -4.61 20.53
C GLY A 339 8.47 -3.20 21.07
N VAL A 340 9.53 -2.47 20.74
CA VAL A 340 9.81 -1.13 21.25
C VAL A 340 10.29 -0.23 20.13
N ILE A 341 9.92 1.05 20.21
CA ILE A 341 10.43 2.11 19.36
C ILE A 341 11.25 3.09 20.19
N PHE A 342 12.40 3.47 19.66
CA PHE A 342 13.27 4.51 20.17
C PHE A 342 13.33 5.64 19.14
N THR A 343 13.11 6.87 19.59
CA THR A 343 13.19 8.05 18.73
C THR A 343 14.07 9.12 19.37
N ARG A 344 14.86 9.81 18.55
CA ARG A 344 15.62 11.00 18.95
C ARG A 344 15.88 11.89 17.74
N THR A 345 16.48 13.05 17.97
CA THR A 345 16.90 13.94 16.88
C THR A 345 18.43 13.93 16.77
N VAL A 346 18.95 13.67 15.57
CA VAL A 346 20.38 13.74 15.25
C VAL A 346 20.54 14.66 14.04
N ASN A 347 21.35 15.71 14.14
CA ASN A 347 21.57 16.69 13.06
C ASN A 347 20.27 17.28 12.48
N ASP A 348 19.33 17.68 13.35
CA ASP A 348 17.99 18.19 13.00
C ASP A 348 17.11 17.21 12.19
N GLN A 349 17.49 15.93 12.11
CA GLN A 349 16.70 14.87 11.48
C GLN A 349 16.19 13.87 12.54
N PRO A 350 14.95 13.36 12.39
CA PRO A 350 14.44 12.32 13.27
C PRO A 350 15.16 11.00 12.98
N GLN A 351 15.69 10.38 14.04
CA GLN A 351 16.20 9.02 14.01
C GLN A 351 15.20 8.10 14.73
N THR A 352 14.90 6.97 14.11
CA THR A 352 14.02 5.95 14.65
C THR A 352 14.70 4.58 14.63
N ILE A 353 14.63 3.87 15.75
CA ILE A 353 15.05 2.48 15.88
C ILE A 353 13.90 1.66 16.43
N ILE A 354 13.56 0.57 15.76
CA ILE A 354 12.54 -0.37 16.20
C ILE A 354 13.19 -1.72 16.46
N VAL A 355 12.90 -2.29 17.63
CA VAL A 355 13.39 -3.60 18.07
C VAL A 355 12.18 -4.49 18.28
N LEU A 356 12.15 -5.66 17.63
CA LEU A 356 11.12 -6.68 17.80
C LEU A 356 11.75 -7.98 18.30
N GLY A 357 11.11 -8.60 19.30
CA GLY A 357 11.54 -9.85 19.92
C GLY A 357 11.21 -11.11 19.11
N ASP A 358 10.59 -10.97 17.95
CA ASP A 358 10.34 -12.06 17.00
C ASP A 358 10.86 -11.63 15.62
N SER A 359 11.43 -12.55 14.86
CA SER A 359 11.84 -12.35 13.46
C SER A 359 11.13 -13.31 12.50
N ASP A 360 10.40 -14.29 13.02
CA ASP A 360 9.49 -15.14 12.26
C ASP A 360 8.20 -14.44 11.88
N LEU A 361 7.78 -13.35 12.57
CA LEU A 361 6.57 -12.61 12.22
C LEU A 361 6.47 -12.19 10.74
N TRP A 362 7.61 -11.93 10.08
CA TRP A 362 7.68 -11.54 8.67
C TRP A 362 8.36 -12.58 7.77
N SER A 363 8.57 -13.79 8.31
CA SER A 363 8.90 -14.95 7.49
C SER A 363 7.75 -15.29 6.53
N ASP A 364 8.04 -16.03 5.47
CA ASP A 364 7.04 -16.51 4.52
C ASP A 364 5.92 -17.32 5.19
N THR A 365 6.21 -17.95 6.33
CA THR A 365 5.24 -18.70 7.12
C THR A 365 4.19 -17.81 7.78
N TYR A 366 4.59 -16.65 8.33
CA TYR A 366 3.72 -15.82 9.18
C TYR A 366 3.42 -14.42 8.62
N PHE A 367 4.03 -14.01 7.51
CA PHE A 367 3.87 -12.65 6.99
C PHE A 367 2.40 -12.26 6.75
N ASN A 368 1.59 -13.18 6.23
CA ASN A 368 0.16 -12.95 5.95
C ASN A 368 -0.78 -13.42 7.09
N THR A 369 -0.24 -13.69 8.28
CA THR A 369 -1.01 -14.17 9.43
C THR A 369 -1.35 -13.01 10.38
N GLY A 370 -2.61 -12.91 10.78
CA GLY A 370 -3.09 -11.87 11.70
C GLY A 370 -2.70 -10.46 11.22
N GLY A 371 -2.18 -9.66 12.14
CA GLY A 371 -1.70 -8.29 11.90
C GLY A 371 -0.26 -8.16 11.41
N ASN A 372 0.45 -9.24 11.09
CA ASN A 372 1.91 -9.18 10.85
C ASN A 372 2.30 -8.30 9.66
N ARG A 373 1.67 -8.51 8.50
CA ARG A 373 1.85 -7.64 7.33
C ARG A 373 1.46 -6.19 7.64
N GLN A 374 0.34 -5.99 8.35
CA GLN A 374 -0.14 -4.64 8.68
C GLN A 374 0.85 -3.90 9.59
N LEU A 375 1.46 -4.60 10.56
CA LEU A 375 2.51 -4.05 11.40
C LEU A 375 3.73 -3.62 10.56
N ALA A 376 4.16 -4.44 9.61
CA ALA A 376 5.24 -4.05 8.68
C ALA A 376 4.88 -2.80 7.88
N GLU A 377 3.68 -2.77 7.29
CA GLU A 377 3.18 -1.64 6.50
C GLU A 377 3.19 -0.34 7.32
N HIS A 378 2.72 -0.38 8.57
CA HIS A 378 2.70 0.79 9.45
C HIS A 378 4.09 1.23 9.89
N ILE A 379 4.99 0.29 10.19
CA ILE A 379 6.38 0.58 10.51
C ILE A 379 7.07 1.28 9.33
N PHE A 380 6.89 0.77 8.11
CA PHE A 380 7.46 1.37 6.92
C PHE A 380 6.86 2.74 6.59
N ALA A 381 5.55 2.91 6.80
CA ALA A 381 4.90 4.21 6.69
C ALA A 381 5.44 5.21 7.72
N TYR A 382 5.79 4.76 8.93
CA TYR A 382 6.38 5.60 9.96
C TYR A 382 7.80 6.06 9.61
N PHE A 383 8.64 5.19 9.02
CA PHE A 383 9.95 5.59 8.51
C PHE A 383 9.87 6.55 7.32
N ASN A 384 8.75 6.54 6.61
CA ASN A 384 8.55 7.29 5.38
C ASN A 384 7.22 8.05 5.41
N PRO A 385 7.06 9.05 6.31
CA PRO A 385 5.81 9.79 6.44
C PRO A 385 5.40 10.53 5.16
N ASN A 386 6.35 10.72 4.23
CA ASN A 386 6.17 11.39 2.95
C ASN A 386 6.03 10.44 1.73
N THR A 387 6.18 9.12 1.88
CA THR A 387 5.96 8.20 0.75
C THR A 387 4.47 7.91 0.61
N SER A 388 3.81 8.74 -0.19
CA SER A 388 2.52 8.36 -0.74
C SER A 388 2.71 7.14 -1.66
N SER A 389 1.78 6.17 -1.63
CA SER A 389 1.75 5.14 -2.66
C SER A 389 1.72 5.81 -4.03
N THR A 390 2.64 5.42 -4.92
CA THR A 390 2.68 5.95 -6.28
C THR A 390 1.53 5.42 -7.13
N LYS A 391 0.91 4.32 -6.70
CA LYS A 391 -0.27 3.75 -7.34
C LYS A 391 -1.53 4.42 -6.81
N LEU A 392 -2.39 4.84 -7.72
CA LEU A 392 -3.70 5.34 -7.35
C LEU A 392 -4.58 4.15 -6.94
N SER A 393 -5.24 4.28 -5.79
CA SER A 393 -6.19 3.28 -5.30
C SER A 393 -7.20 2.95 -6.39
N GLN A 394 -7.41 1.66 -6.65
CA GLN A 394 -8.46 1.23 -7.57
C GLN A 394 -9.80 1.46 -6.87
N GLN A 395 -10.69 2.23 -7.50
CA GLN A 395 -12.04 2.41 -6.98
C GLN A 395 -12.71 1.04 -6.84
N PRO A 396 -13.22 0.66 -5.65
CA PRO A 396 -14.38 -0.22 -5.65
C PRO A 396 -15.49 0.55 -6.39
N LEU A 397 -16.04 -0.02 -7.46
CA LEU A 397 -17.16 0.60 -8.15
C LEU A 397 -18.28 0.79 -7.12
N THR A 398 -18.70 2.02 -6.86
CA THR A 398 -19.74 2.37 -5.87
C THR A 398 -21.02 1.56 -6.09
N ASP A 399 -21.29 1.15 -7.33
CA ASP A 399 -22.45 0.37 -7.75
C ASP A 399 -22.17 -1.13 -7.99
N GLN A 400 -21.07 -1.70 -7.46
CA GLN A 400 -20.86 -3.16 -7.57
C GLN A 400 -21.81 -3.96 -6.68
N PHE A 401 -22.31 -3.35 -5.60
CA PHE A 401 -23.16 -4.02 -4.63
C PHE A 401 -24.36 -3.13 -4.30
N ILE A 402 -25.55 -3.52 -4.77
CA ILE A 402 -26.79 -2.97 -4.23
C ILE A 402 -27.03 -3.68 -2.90
N THR A 403 -26.70 -3.01 -1.79
CA THR A 403 -27.04 -3.47 -0.44
C THR A 403 -28.51 -3.14 -0.18
N ILE A 404 -29.41 -4.00 -0.65
CA ILE A 404 -30.84 -3.88 -0.38
C ILE A 404 -31.08 -4.36 1.05
N ASP A 405 -31.55 -3.48 1.93
CA ASP A 405 -31.97 -3.85 3.27
C ASP A 405 -33.01 -4.98 3.24
N GLN A 406 -32.97 -5.87 4.22
CA GLN A 406 -33.82 -7.07 4.24
C GLN A 406 -35.31 -6.71 4.22
N SER A 407 -35.68 -5.57 4.80
CA SER A 407 -37.04 -5.02 4.77
C SER A 407 -37.48 -4.69 3.34
N TRP A 408 -36.61 -4.06 2.56
CA TRP A 408 -36.88 -3.72 1.16
C TRP A 408 -36.95 -4.96 0.28
N LEU A 409 -36.12 -5.99 0.52
CA LEU A 409 -36.23 -7.26 -0.19
C LEU A 409 -37.59 -7.94 0.03
N ILE A 410 -38.12 -7.91 1.26
CA ILE A 410 -39.43 -8.48 1.57
C ILE A 410 -40.56 -7.71 0.86
N ILE A 411 -40.50 -6.36 0.87
CA ILE A 411 -41.47 -5.52 0.16
C ILE A 411 -41.44 -5.80 -1.34
N LEU A 412 -40.25 -5.87 -1.92
CA LEU A 412 -40.06 -6.06 -3.36
C LEU A 412 -40.51 -7.47 -3.79
N ALA A 413 -40.23 -8.49 -2.96
CA ALA A 413 -40.75 -9.84 -3.12
C ALA A 413 -42.28 -9.89 -3.04
N PHE A 414 -42.90 -9.18 -2.08
CA PHE A 414 -44.35 -9.10 -1.96
C PHE A 414 -45.01 -8.43 -3.17
N ILE A 415 -44.42 -7.34 -3.68
CA ILE A 415 -44.91 -6.66 -4.87
C ILE A 415 -44.84 -7.59 -6.09
N LEU A 416 -43.71 -8.27 -6.31
CA LEU A 416 -43.52 -9.14 -7.48
C LEU A 416 -44.31 -10.45 -7.41
N LEU A 417 -44.37 -11.11 -6.25
CA LEU A 417 -45.00 -12.42 -6.10
C LEU A 417 -46.49 -12.35 -5.80
N VAL A 418 -47.00 -11.24 -5.25
CA VAL A 418 -48.40 -11.11 -4.86
C VAL A 418 -49.09 -10.02 -5.65
N VAL A 419 -48.64 -8.77 -5.54
CA VAL A 419 -49.37 -7.62 -6.12
C VAL A 419 -49.42 -7.71 -7.64
N LEU A 420 -48.29 -8.01 -8.29
CA LEU A 420 -48.22 -8.09 -9.75
C LEU A 420 -49.09 -9.22 -10.34
N PRO A 421 -49.01 -10.49 -9.89
CA PRO A 421 -49.89 -11.53 -10.41
C PRO A 421 -51.37 -11.28 -10.07
N LEU A 422 -51.69 -10.72 -8.90
CA LEU A 422 -53.08 -10.43 -8.53
C LEU A 422 -53.67 -9.30 -9.38
N THR A 423 -52.89 -8.27 -9.68
CA THR A 423 -53.32 -7.19 -10.60
C THR A 423 -53.52 -7.71 -12.02
N LEU A 424 -52.62 -8.56 -12.53
CA LEU A 424 -52.80 -9.22 -13.83
C LEU A 424 -54.03 -10.13 -13.86
N PHE A 425 -54.30 -10.87 -12.78
CA PHE A 425 -55.48 -11.72 -12.64
C PHE A 425 -56.77 -10.90 -12.60
N VAL A 426 -56.81 -9.82 -11.81
CA VAL A 426 -57.97 -8.91 -11.73
C VAL A 426 -58.20 -8.21 -13.07
N LEU A 427 -57.16 -7.72 -13.75
CA LEU A 427 -57.27 -7.14 -15.09
C LEU A 427 -57.81 -8.16 -16.09
N SER A 428 -57.39 -9.42 -15.99
CA SER A 428 -57.89 -10.51 -16.83
C SER A 428 -59.37 -10.80 -16.56
N LEU A 429 -59.78 -10.84 -15.29
CA LEU A 429 -61.18 -11.02 -14.87
C LEU A 429 -62.07 -9.84 -15.28
N LEU A 430 -61.60 -8.61 -15.13
CA LEU A 430 -62.31 -7.40 -15.55
C LEU A 430 -62.48 -7.35 -17.07
N ARG A 431 -61.48 -7.80 -17.83
CA ARG A 431 -61.59 -7.95 -19.29
C ARG A 431 -62.55 -9.07 -19.67
N TRP A 432 -62.55 -10.19 -18.93
CA TRP A 432 -63.46 -11.31 -19.17
C TRP A 432 -64.93 -10.99 -18.83
N ARG A 433 -65.17 -10.15 -17.80
CA ARG A 433 -66.51 -9.71 -17.40
C ARG A 433 -67.10 -8.59 -18.26
N ARG A 434 -66.44 -8.15 -19.33
CA ARG A 434 -67.10 -7.32 -20.35
C ARG A 434 -67.87 -8.26 -21.29
N PRO A 435 -69.22 -8.36 -21.21
CA PRO A 435 -69.98 -9.06 -22.23
C PRO A 435 -69.73 -8.40 -23.58
N CYS A 436 -69.57 -9.20 -24.63
CA CYS A 436 -69.59 -8.70 -26.01
C CYS A 436 -70.92 -7.96 -26.22
N LEU A 437 -70.83 -6.64 -26.38
CA LEU A 437 -71.86 -5.77 -26.94
C LEU A 437 -71.28 -5.16 -28.21
#